data_AF-A0A832ZTW7-F1
#
_entry.id   AF-A0A832ZTW7-F1
#
_cell.length_a   1.000
_cell.length_b   1.000
_cell.length_c   1.000
_cell.angle_alpha   90.00
_cell.angle_beta   90.00
_cell.angle_gamma   90.00
#
_symmetry.space_group_name_H-M   'P 1'
#
loop_
_entity.id
_entity.type
_entity.pdbx_description
1 polymer ?
#
loop_
_entity_poly.entity_id
_entity_poly.type
_entity_poly.pdbx_seq_one_letter_code
_entity_poly.pdbx_strand_id
1 'polypeptide(L)'
;MLTSLIKSIMGRPRRTFIASLIFNLAIALIVIGGFVSFVYAAEPGTEDAAQAADTGLKYLGAGLAVAGSTIGAGVALYGATSAGSAALVERPELSVWVLILAGLGEGVAIYGLIIAILILGG
;
A
#
# COMPACT_ATOMS: atom_id res chain seq x y z
N MET A 1 -13.44 -25.16 3.97
CA MET A 1 -13.14 -24.07 3.01
C MET A 1 -12.05 -23.12 3.53
N LEU A 2 -12.11 -22.67 4.79
CA LEU A 2 -11.09 -21.79 5.38
C LEU A 2 -9.69 -22.45 5.48
N THR A 3 -9.63 -23.71 5.93
CA THR A 3 -8.38 -24.48 6.09
C THR A 3 -7.68 -24.81 4.77
N SER A 4 -8.42 -25.02 3.68
CA SER A 4 -7.84 -25.24 2.35
C SER A 4 -7.27 -23.95 1.75
N LEU A 5 -7.90 -22.81 2.02
CA LEU A 5 -7.43 -21.50 1.58
C LEU A 5 -6.11 -21.14 2.29
N ILE A 6 -6.04 -21.31 3.60
CA ILE A 6 -4.83 -21.05 4.40
C ILE A 6 -3.67 -21.93 3.91
N LYS A 7 -3.91 -23.22 3.67
CA LYS A 7 -2.88 -24.14 3.17
C LYS A 7 -2.41 -23.78 1.76
N SER A 8 -3.29 -23.25 0.91
CA SER A 8 -2.93 -22.74 -0.42
C SER A 8 -2.11 -21.45 -0.36
N ILE A 9 -2.43 -20.54 0.56
CA ILE A 9 -1.72 -19.27 0.77
C ILE A 9 -0.30 -19.52 1.31
N MET A 10 -0.18 -20.39 2.32
CA MET A 10 1.10 -20.73 2.95
C MET A 10 1.95 -21.72 2.14
N GLY A 11 1.33 -22.60 1.34
CA GLY A 11 2.02 -23.67 0.62
C GLY A 11 2.83 -23.23 -0.61
N ARG A 12 2.62 -22.01 -1.13
CA ARG A 12 3.30 -21.49 -2.33
C ARG A 12 3.56 -19.97 -2.22
N PRO A 13 4.53 -19.52 -1.38
CA PRO A 13 4.74 -18.11 -1.09
C PRO A 13 5.00 -17.24 -2.34
N ARG A 14 5.77 -17.76 -3.30
CA ARG A 14 6.00 -17.08 -4.60
C ARG A 14 4.71 -16.86 -5.38
N ARG A 15 3.81 -17.83 -5.39
CA ARG A 15 2.54 -17.74 -6.15
C ARG A 15 1.56 -16.80 -5.46
N THR A 16 1.52 -16.79 -4.13
CA THR A 16 0.73 -15.86 -3.33
C THR A 16 1.21 -14.42 -3.53
N PHE A 17 2.52 -14.18 -3.48
CA PHE A 17 3.08 -12.85 -3.74
C PHE A 17 2.76 -12.34 -5.16
N ILE A 18 2.96 -13.17 -6.19
CA ILE A 18 2.63 -12.82 -7.57
C ILE A 18 1.12 -12.55 -7.72
N ALA A 19 0.26 -13.37 -7.11
CA ALA A 19 -1.18 -13.16 -7.14
C ALA A 19 -1.58 -11.83 -6.48
N SER A 20 -1.01 -11.50 -5.32
CA SER A 20 -1.24 -10.21 -4.66
C SER A 20 -0.74 -9.03 -5.49
N LEU A 21 0.40 -9.17 -6.17
CA LEU A 21 0.93 -8.14 -7.06
C LEU A 21 0.02 -7.90 -8.27
N ILE A 22 -0.42 -8.97 -8.93
CA ILE A 22 -1.35 -8.90 -10.07
C ILE A 22 -2.69 -8.29 -9.63
N PHE A 23 -3.19 -8.68 -8.46
CA PHE A 23 -4.44 -8.13 -7.91
C PHE A 23 -4.35 -6.62 -7.68
N ASN A 24 -3.27 -6.15 -7.06
CA ASN A 24 -3.04 -4.71 -6.86
C ASN A 24 -2.87 -3.96 -8.19
N LEU A 25 -2.15 -4.54 -9.16
CA LEU A 25 -1.99 -3.96 -10.49
C LEU A 25 -3.33 -3.87 -11.23
N ALA A 26 -4.18 -4.89 -11.14
CA ALA A 26 -5.51 -4.89 -11.76
C ALA A 26 -6.39 -3.78 -11.17
N ILE A 27 -6.39 -3.60 -9.85
CA ILE A 27 -7.12 -2.50 -9.19
C ILE A 27 -6.59 -1.15 -9.68
N ALA A 28 -5.27 -0.97 -9.72
CA ALA A 28 -4.67 0.28 -10.19
C ALA A 28 -5.08 0.59 -11.64
N LEU A 29 -5.07 -0.41 -12.53
CA LEU A 29 -5.50 -0.24 -13.93
C LEU A 29 -6.99 0.09 -14.04
N ILE A 30 -7.85 -0.50 -13.22
CA ILE A 30 -9.29 -0.19 -13.20
C ILE A 30 -9.52 1.26 -12.76
N VAL A 31 -8.85 1.70 -11.69
CA VAL A 31 -8.97 3.07 -11.17
C VAL A 31 -8.45 4.10 -12.18
N ILE A 32 -7.28 3.85 -12.77
CA ILE A 32 -6.69 4.72 -13.79
C ILE A 32 -7.57 4.75 -15.05
N GLY A 33 -8.05 3.59 -15.51
CA GLY A 33 -8.93 3.51 -16.69
C GLY A 33 -10.25 4.25 -16.52
N GLY A 34 -10.86 4.17 -15.33
CA GLY A 34 -12.04 4.95 -14.97
C GLY A 34 -11.76 6.46 -15.00
N PHE A 35 -10.61 6.89 -14.46
CA PHE A 35 -10.22 8.30 -14.45
C PHE A 35 -9.90 8.84 -15.86
N VAL A 36 -9.17 8.09 -16.69
CA VAL A 36 -8.89 8.47 -18.08
C VAL A 36 -10.18 8.66 -18.86
N SER A 37 -11.18 7.79 -18.65
CA SER A 37 -12.49 7.91 -19.30
C SER A 37 -13.24 9.18 -18.89
N PHE A 38 -13.11 9.58 -17.62
CA PHE A 38 -13.69 10.83 -17.10
C PHE A 38 -13.02 12.08 -17.71
N VAL A 39 -11.68 12.10 -17.80
CA VAL A 39 -10.94 13.24 -18.40
C VAL A 39 -11.26 13.41 -19.88
N TYR A 40 -11.35 12.32 -20.64
CA TYR A 40 -11.66 12.38 -22.08
C TYR A 40 -13.09 12.83 -22.38
N ALA A 41 -14.00 12.73 -21.42
CA ALA A 41 -15.37 13.23 -21.54
C ALA A 41 -15.49 14.73 -21.26
N ALA A 42 -14.46 15.39 -20.72
CA ALA A 42 -14.46 16.82 -20.43
C ALA A 42 -14.12 17.64 -21.68
N GLU A 43 -14.89 18.69 -21.98
CA GLU A 43 -14.58 19.61 -23.09
C GLU A 43 -13.34 20.48 -22.76
N PRO A 44 -12.32 20.50 -23.63
CA PRO A 44 -11.10 21.26 -23.40
C PRO A 44 -11.36 22.77 -23.40
N GLY A 45 -10.75 23.49 -22.46
CA GLY A 45 -10.83 24.96 -22.36
C GLY A 45 -11.95 25.49 -21.45
N THR A 46 -12.69 24.60 -20.79
CA THR A 46 -13.69 24.95 -19.77
C THR A 46 -13.09 24.96 -18.36
N GLU A 47 -13.73 25.70 -17.43
CA GLU A 47 -13.36 25.66 -16.01
C GLU A 47 -13.50 24.25 -15.43
N ASP A 48 -14.50 23.49 -15.89
CA ASP A 48 -14.73 22.09 -15.49
C ASP A 48 -13.56 21.17 -15.86
N ALA A 49 -12.93 21.38 -17.02
CA ALA A 49 -11.76 20.59 -17.44
C ALA A 49 -10.52 20.88 -16.57
N ALA A 50 -10.33 22.13 -16.16
CA ALA A 50 -9.24 22.50 -15.25
C ALA A 50 -9.45 21.87 -13.85
N GLN A 51 -10.69 21.86 -13.36
CA GLN A 51 -11.06 21.30 -12.07
C GLN A 51 -10.96 19.76 -12.05
N ALA A 52 -11.33 19.10 -13.15
CA ALA A 52 -11.15 17.66 -13.34
C ALA A 52 -9.66 17.26 -13.32
N ALA A 53 -8.80 18.06 -13.97
CA ALA A 53 -7.36 17.81 -13.99
C ALA A 53 -6.73 17.96 -12.59
N ASP A 54 -7.08 19.01 -11.84
CA ASP A 54 -6.61 19.22 -10.46
C ASP A 54 -7.03 18.04 -9.55
N THR A 55 -8.29 17.64 -9.62
CA THR A 55 -8.82 16.50 -8.86
C THR A 55 -8.07 15.20 -9.19
N GLY A 56 -7.74 14.99 -10.46
CA GLY A 56 -6.93 13.86 -10.90
C GLY A 56 -5.53 13.83 -10.32
N LEU A 57 -4.86 14.98 -10.32
CA LEU A 57 -3.54 15.13 -9.74
C LEU A 57 -3.56 14.90 -8.23
N LYS A 58 -4.60 15.34 -7.53
CA LYS A 58 -4.81 15.03 -6.10
C LYS A 58 -4.94 13.52 -5.85
N TYR A 59 -5.76 12.81 -6.63
CA TYR A 59 -5.89 11.35 -6.49
C TYR A 59 -4.60 10.60 -6.81
N LEU A 60 -3.88 11.01 -7.86
CA LEU A 60 -2.59 10.42 -8.22
C LEU A 60 -1.56 10.65 -7.10
N GLY A 61 -1.45 11.88 -6.61
CA GLY A 61 -0.53 12.25 -5.53
C GLY A 61 -0.81 11.48 -4.24
N ALA A 62 -2.09 11.36 -3.87
CA ALA A 62 -2.51 10.58 -2.71
C ALA A 62 -2.16 9.09 -2.86
N GLY A 63 -2.43 8.49 -4.03
CA GLY A 63 -2.09 7.10 -4.30
C GLY A 63 -0.58 6.82 -4.25
N LEU A 64 0.23 7.71 -4.82
CA LEU A 64 1.69 7.60 -4.80
C LEU A 64 2.27 7.72 -3.38
N ALA A 65 1.72 8.62 -2.56
CA ALA A 65 2.14 8.78 -1.17
C ALA A 65 1.94 7.49 -0.35
N VAL A 66 0.78 6.84 -0.48
CA VAL A 66 0.50 5.56 0.20
C VAL A 66 1.36 4.44 -0.37
N ALA A 67 1.43 4.31 -1.70
CA ALA A 67 2.17 3.22 -2.35
C ALA A 67 3.67 3.26 -2.01
N GLY A 68 4.30 4.43 -2.10
CA GLY A 68 5.72 4.59 -1.78
C GLY A 68 6.03 4.29 -0.31
N SER A 69 5.19 4.81 0.59
CA SER A 69 5.37 4.59 2.02
C SER A 69 5.18 3.12 2.43
N THR A 70 4.13 2.46 1.92
CA THR A 70 3.85 1.05 2.27
C THR A 70 4.89 0.08 1.72
N ILE A 71 5.53 0.38 0.59
CA ILE A 71 6.69 -0.38 0.10
C ILE A 71 7.86 -0.26 1.08
N GLY A 72 8.20 0.96 1.52
CA GLY A 72 9.26 1.18 2.49
C GLY A 72 8.99 0.51 3.84
N ALA A 73 7.76 0.61 4.34
CA ALA A 73 7.30 -0.07 5.54
C ALA A 73 7.40 -1.60 5.41
N GLY A 74 6.99 -2.17 4.28
CA GLY A 74 7.10 -3.61 4.02
C GLY A 74 8.54 -4.13 4.10
N VAL A 75 9.52 -3.37 3.61
CA VAL A 75 10.95 -3.73 3.71
C VAL A 75 11.41 -3.69 5.17
N ALA A 76 11.03 -2.67 5.94
CA ALA A 76 11.36 -2.58 7.36
C ALA A 76 10.74 -3.75 8.16
N LEU A 77 9.46 -4.04 7.91
CA LEU A 77 8.72 -5.11 8.58
C LEU A 77 9.23 -6.50 8.22
N TYR A 78 9.70 -6.71 6.98
CA TYR A 78 10.34 -7.97 6.59
C TYR A 78 11.56 -8.27 7.48
N GLY A 79 12.39 -7.26 7.76
CA GLY A 79 13.53 -7.41 8.68
C GLY A 79 13.09 -7.71 10.11
N ALA A 80 12.12 -6.94 10.63
CA ALA A 80 11.62 -7.12 11.99
C ALA A 80 10.95 -8.50 12.20
N THR A 81 10.22 -9.01 11.22
CA THR A 81 9.52 -10.30 11.32
C THR A 81 10.44 -11.49 11.09
N SER A 82 11.37 -11.43 10.13
CA SER A 82 12.29 -12.53 9.83
C SER A 82 13.32 -12.75 10.93
N ALA A 83 14.10 -11.72 11.27
CA ALA A 83 15.14 -11.82 12.29
C ALA A 83 14.55 -11.75 13.71
N GLY A 84 13.51 -10.94 13.91
CA GLY A 84 12.87 -10.79 15.22
C GLY A 84 12.20 -12.08 15.67
N SER A 85 11.44 -12.77 14.81
CA SER A 85 10.79 -14.03 15.23
C SER A 85 11.78 -15.11 15.67
N ALA A 86 12.94 -15.21 15.01
CA ALA A 86 14.02 -16.10 15.45
C ALA A 86 14.62 -15.68 16.79
N ALA A 87 14.91 -14.38 16.96
CA ALA A 87 15.49 -13.85 18.20
C ALA A 87 14.56 -14.01 19.41
N LEU A 88 13.24 -13.94 19.21
CA LEU A 88 12.25 -14.12 20.29
C LEU A 88 12.21 -15.54 20.86
N VAL A 89 12.58 -16.55 20.07
CA VAL A 89 12.65 -17.94 20.53
C VAL A 89 13.84 -18.13 21.47
N GLU A 90 14.98 -17.51 21.17
CA GLU A 90 16.19 -17.61 22.00
C GLU A 90 16.14 -16.68 23.23
N ARG A 91 15.59 -15.48 23.05
CA ARG A 91 15.61 -14.39 24.05
C ARG A 91 14.25 -13.68 24.10
N PRO A 92 13.28 -14.22 24.85
CA PRO A 92 11.93 -13.64 24.90
C PRO A 92 11.92 -12.23 25.50
N GLU A 93 12.96 -11.83 26.23
CA GLU A 93 13.12 -10.47 26.77
C GLU A 93 13.28 -9.41 25.66
N LEU A 94 13.58 -9.82 24.42
CA LEU A 94 13.70 -8.92 23.26
C LEU A 94 12.35 -8.56 22.60
N SER A 95 11.24 -9.12 23.08
CA SER A 95 9.87 -8.86 22.59
C SER A 95 9.55 -7.39 22.39
N VAL A 96 9.87 -6.55 23.38
CA VAL A 96 9.59 -5.12 23.32
C VAL A 96 10.38 -4.45 22.19
N TRP A 97 11.64 -4.81 21.98
CA TRP A 97 12.47 -4.22 20.92
C TRP A 97 12.00 -4.62 19.53
N VAL A 98 11.64 -5.89 19.34
CA VAL A 98 11.05 -6.36 18.08
C VAL A 98 9.75 -5.63 17.78
N LEU A 99 8.91 -5.41 18.80
CA LEU A 99 7.67 -4.63 18.66
C LEU A 99 7.93 -3.15 18.34
N ILE A 100 8.93 -2.52 18.96
CA ILE A 100 9.29 -1.12 18.66
C ILE A 100 9.76 -0.98 17.20
N LEU A 101 10.61 -1.88 16.73
CA LEU A 101 11.10 -1.82 15.34
C LEU A 101 10.00 -2.11 14.33
N ALA A 102 9.12 -3.06 14.62
CA ALA A 102 7.93 -3.30 13.80
C ALA A 102 7.00 -2.08 13.79
N GLY A 103 6.74 -1.48 14.96
CA GLY A 103 5.91 -0.29 15.11
C GLY A 103 6.49 0.94 14.39
N LEU A 104 7.82 1.11 14.37
CA LEU A 104 8.47 2.15 13.58
C LEU A 104 8.26 1.94 12.07
N GLY A 105 8.29 0.69 11.60
CA GLY A 105 7.95 0.33 10.22
C GLY A 105 6.50 0.66 9.86
N GLU A 106 5.55 0.26 10.71
CA GLU A 106 4.13 0.63 10.57
C GLU A 106 3.93 2.16 10.62
N GLY A 107 4.72 2.85 11.44
CA GLY A 107 4.75 4.31 11.54
C GLY A 107 5.00 5.01 10.20
N VAL A 108 5.87 4.44 9.38
CA VAL A 108 6.11 4.93 8.01
C VAL A 108 4.84 4.78 7.17
N ALA A 109 4.22 3.59 7.17
CA ALA A 109 3.00 3.31 6.41
C ALA A 109 1.85 4.28 6.74
N ILE A 110 1.60 4.49 8.03
CA ILE A 110 0.54 5.42 8.47
C ILE A 110 0.87 6.87 8.10
N TYR A 111 2.14 7.26 8.07
CA TYR A 111 2.52 8.60 7.63
C TYR A 111 2.18 8.82 6.16
N GLY A 112 2.39 7.81 5.30
CA GLY A 112 1.97 7.86 3.90
C GLY A 112 0.45 8.02 3.73
N LEU A 113 -0.34 7.34 4.57
CA LEU A 113 -1.78 7.49 4.62
C LEU A 113 -2.20 8.90 5.09
N ILE A 114 -1.53 9.45 6.11
CA ILE A 114 -1.78 10.81 6.59
C ILE A 114 -1.54 11.83 5.47
N ILE A 115 -0.40 11.73 4.76
CA ILE A 115 -0.10 12.62 3.64
C ILE A 115 -1.16 12.49 2.53
N ALA A 116 -1.60 11.28 2.22
CA ALA A 116 -2.68 11.08 1.24
C ALA A 116 -3.98 11.76 1.65
N ILE A 117 -4.38 11.65 2.93
CA ILE A 117 -5.57 12.35 3.45
C ILE A 117 -5.39 13.87 3.37
N LEU A 118 -4.20 14.39 3.67
CA LEU A 118 -3.92 15.82 3.55
C LEU A 118 -3.98 16.32 2.10
N ILE A 119 -3.53 15.52 1.14
CA ILE A 119 -3.64 15.85 -0.30
C ILE A 119 -5.12 15.88 -0.75
N LEU A 120 -5.95 14.96 -0.25
CA LEU A 120 -7.36 14.87 -0.63
C LEU A 120 -8.26 15.85 0.13
N GLY A 121 -7.90 16.19 1.36
CA GLY A 121 -8.64 17.11 2.22
C GLY A 121 -8.25 18.59 2.04
N GLY A 122 -7.16 18.86 1.31
CA GLY A 122 -6.71 20.20 0.93
C GLY A 122 -7.19 20.65 -0.45
#